data_AF-A0A1F5FLC0-F1
#
_entry.id   AF-A0A1F5FLC0-F1
#
_cell.length_a   1.000
_cell.length_b   1.000
_cell.length_c   1.000
_cell.angle_alpha   90.00
_cell.angle_beta   90.00
_cell.angle_gamma   90.00
#
_symmetry.space_group_name_H-M   'P 1'
#
loop_
_entity.id
_entity.type
_entity.pdbx_description
1 polymer ?
#
loop_
_entity_poly.entity_id
_entity_poly.type
_entity_poly.pdbx_seq_one_letter_code
_entity_poly.pdbx_strand_id
1 'polypeptide(L)'
;METTKFRQRKRYGWLVFFALINWISIGLVIWRVDPEAIKDFIIPGSYLPMTLLVLGGIFWLLSILLMSSSTAFRWAVGITIFLELRILGLGSILNGILILGLLVSWEIYTYKSRAQDHAFRQAGH
;
A
#
# COMPACT_ATOMS: atom_id res chain seq x y z
N MET A 1 -7.92 21.22 -22.21
CA MET A 1 -8.27 19.86 -21.73
C MET A 1 -7.31 18.75 -22.20
N GLU A 2 -6.39 18.97 -23.15
CA GLU A 2 -5.43 17.95 -23.62
C GLU A 2 -4.19 17.75 -22.72
N THR A 3 -3.72 18.80 -22.07
CA THR A 3 -2.51 18.77 -21.22
C THR A 3 -2.65 17.85 -20.00
N THR A 4 -3.87 17.66 -19.49
CA THR A 4 -4.16 16.78 -18.34
C THR A 4 -4.02 15.29 -18.70
N LYS A 5 -4.47 14.89 -19.90
CA LYS A 5 -4.38 13.51 -20.39
C LYS A 5 -2.93 13.07 -20.60
N PHE A 6 -2.09 13.95 -21.15
CA PHE A 6 -0.66 13.66 -21.32
C PHE A 6 0.06 13.47 -19.98
N ARG A 7 -0.23 14.34 -19.00
CA ARG A 7 0.36 14.24 -17.64
C ARG A 7 -0.06 12.96 -16.93
N GLN A 8 -1.31 12.53 -17.07
CA GLN A 8 -1.80 11.27 -16.52
C GLN A 8 -1.12 10.05 -17.15
N ARG A 9 -0.95 10.02 -18.48
CA ARG A 9 -0.24 8.94 -19.18
C ARG A 9 1.23 8.82 -18.75
N LYS A 10 1.93 9.96 -18.62
CA LYS A 10 3.32 9.98 -18.14
C LYS A 10 3.42 9.43 -16.71
N ARG A 11 2.52 9.84 -15.81
CA ARG A 11 2.47 9.34 -14.41
C ARG A 11 2.17 7.84 -14.36
N TYR A 12 1.24 7.36 -15.17
CA TYR A 12 0.92 5.93 -15.27
C TYR A 12 2.13 5.10 -15.73
N GLY A 13 2.87 5.58 -16.75
CA GLY A 13 4.10 4.93 -17.21
C GLY A 13 5.14 4.79 -16.10
N TRP A 14 5.34 5.83 -15.28
CA TRP A 14 6.21 5.76 -14.11
C TRP A 14 5.71 4.76 -13.06
N LEU A 15 4.41 4.71 -12.78
CA LEU A 15 3.85 3.75 -11.83
C LEU A 15 4.12 2.30 -12.28
N VAL A 16 3.90 1.99 -13.55
CA VAL A 16 4.18 0.67 -14.11
C VAL A 16 5.66 0.33 -14.04
N PHE A 17 6.54 1.29 -14.37
CA PHE A 17 7.99 1.11 -14.28
C PHE A 17 8.45 0.76 -12.86
N PHE A 18 8.02 1.54 -11.86
CA PHE A 18 8.36 1.26 -10.46
C PHE A 18 7.75 -0.06 -9.96
N ALA A 19 6.53 -0.39 -10.39
CA ALA A 19 5.91 -1.68 -10.08
C ALA A 19 6.76 -2.84 -10.62
N LEU A 20 7.16 -2.78 -11.89
CA LEU A 20 7.97 -3.83 -12.52
C LEU A 20 9.32 -4.00 -11.82
N ILE A 21 10.02 -2.90 -11.53
CA ILE A 21 11.29 -2.97 -10.79
C ILE A 21 11.09 -3.61 -9.42
N ASN A 22 10.06 -3.20 -8.68
CA ASN A 22 9.82 -3.72 -7.34
C ASN A 22 9.50 -5.22 -7.37
N TRP A 23 8.67 -5.68 -8.32
CA TRP A 23 8.36 -7.10 -8.48
C TRP A 23 9.56 -7.93 -8.95
N ILE A 24 10.42 -7.39 -9.82
CA ILE A 24 11.68 -8.02 -10.19
C ILE A 24 12.58 -8.16 -8.96
N SER A 25 12.70 -7.10 -8.14
CA SER A 25 13.47 -7.15 -6.89
C SER A 25 12.95 -8.20 -5.93
N ILE A 26 11.63 -8.32 -5.75
CA ILE A 26 11.01 -9.39 -4.95
C ILE A 26 11.41 -10.76 -5.51
N GLY A 27 11.31 -10.97 -6.82
CA GLY A 27 11.70 -12.23 -7.47
C GLY A 27 13.19 -12.56 -7.27
N LEU A 28 14.07 -11.57 -7.38
CA LEU A 28 15.50 -11.74 -7.16
C LEU A 28 15.83 -12.08 -5.70
N VAL A 29 15.16 -11.44 -4.74
CA VAL A 29 15.33 -11.73 -3.31
C VAL A 29 14.89 -13.16 -3.01
N ILE A 30 13.70 -13.57 -3.49
CA ILE A 30 13.21 -14.94 -3.31
C ILE A 30 14.13 -15.97 -3.96
N TRP A 31 14.70 -15.67 -5.13
CA TRP A 31 15.54 -16.62 -5.85
C TRP A 31 16.95 -16.76 -5.26
N ARG A 32 17.54 -15.66 -4.79
CA ARG A 32 18.98 -15.60 -4.49
C ARG A 32 19.33 -15.42 -3.03
N VAL A 33 18.37 -15.03 -2.19
CA VAL A 33 18.63 -14.70 -0.80
C VAL A 33 18.00 -15.77 0.09
N ASP A 34 18.83 -16.37 0.94
CA ASP A 34 18.35 -17.31 1.94
C ASP A 34 17.44 -16.57 2.94
N PRO A 35 16.19 -17.02 3.16
CA PRO A 35 15.28 -16.37 4.12
C PRO A 35 15.87 -16.26 5.53
N GLU A 36 16.70 -17.22 5.95
CA GLU A 36 17.41 -17.16 7.25
C GLU A 36 18.46 -16.04 7.29
N ALA A 37 19.00 -15.62 6.13
CA ALA A 37 19.97 -14.54 6.05
C ALA A 37 19.34 -13.13 6.08
N ILE A 38 18.04 -13.01 5.79
CA ILE A 38 17.28 -11.74 5.85
C ILE A 38 16.65 -11.53 7.22
N LYS A 39 16.38 -12.64 7.92
CA LYS A 39 15.98 -12.67 9.31
C LYS A 39 17.06 -11.95 10.13
N ASP A 40 16.65 -11.03 10.99
CA ASP A 40 17.52 -10.28 11.92
C ASP A 40 18.33 -9.13 11.31
N PHE A 41 18.15 -8.79 10.03
CA PHE A 41 18.95 -7.74 9.39
C PHE A 41 18.78 -6.35 10.03
N ILE A 42 17.61 -6.07 10.61
CA ILE A 42 17.30 -4.78 11.28
C ILE A 42 16.81 -5.00 12.71
N ILE A 43 15.86 -5.91 12.91
CA ILE A 43 15.36 -6.30 14.23
C ILE A 43 15.44 -7.83 14.34
N PRO A 44 15.98 -8.38 15.44
CA PRO A 44 15.99 -9.82 15.68
C PRO A 44 14.57 -10.41 15.63
N GLY A 45 14.39 -11.52 14.92
CA GLY A 45 13.14 -12.20 14.63
C GLY A 45 12.32 -11.59 13.50
N SER A 46 12.75 -10.48 12.89
CA SER A 46 11.93 -9.76 11.90
C SER A 46 12.39 -9.95 10.46
N TYR A 47 11.43 -10.07 9.55
CA TYR A 47 11.64 -10.11 8.09
C TYR A 47 11.45 -8.74 7.43
N LEU A 48 11.71 -7.65 8.17
CA LEU A 48 11.38 -6.28 7.77
C LEU A 48 11.82 -5.87 6.36
N PRO A 49 13.04 -6.21 5.88
CA PRO A 49 13.42 -5.88 4.50
C PRO A 49 12.48 -6.49 3.46
N MET A 50 12.05 -7.74 3.68
CA MET A 50 11.11 -8.42 2.81
C MET A 50 9.70 -7.83 2.95
N THR A 51 9.27 -7.54 4.19
CA THR A 51 7.99 -6.87 4.47
C THR A 51 7.87 -5.54 3.73
N LEU A 52 8.92 -4.72 3.74
CA LEU A 52 8.94 -3.43 3.06
C LEU A 52 8.91 -3.57 1.54
N LEU A 53 9.60 -4.58 1.00
CA LEU A 53 9.52 -4.90 -0.43
C LEU A 53 8.10 -5.29 -0.83
N VAL A 54 7.47 -6.19 -0.06
CA VAL A 54 6.08 -6.63 -0.29
C VAL A 54 5.10 -5.47 -0.16
N LEU A 55 5.25 -4.62 0.88
CA LEU A 55 4.46 -3.39 1.05
C LEU A 55 4.57 -2.50 -0.19
N GLY A 56 5.79 -2.30 -0.70
CA GLY A 56 6.05 -1.56 -1.92
C GLY A 56 5.34 -2.18 -3.13
N GLY A 57 5.44 -3.50 -3.31
CA GLY A 57 4.81 -4.22 -4.41
C GLY A 57 3.28 -4.09 -4.40
N ILE A 58 2.65 -4.30 -3.24
CA ILE A 58 1.22 -4.13 -3.04
C ILE A 58 0.82 -2.66 -3.28
N PHE A 59 1.59 -1.71 -2.74
CA PHE A 59 1.34 -0.28 -2.92
C PHE A 59 1.35 0.13 -4.39
N TRP A 60 2.34 -0.30 -5.18
CA TRP A 60 2.42 0.05 -6.59
C TRP A 60 1.26 -0.55 -7.38
N LEU A 61 0.91 -1.83 -7.14
CA LEU A 61 -0.24 -2.46 -7.77
C LEU A 61 -1.55 -1.75 -7.45
N LEU A 62 -1.80 -1.46 -6.16
CA LEU A 62 -3.01 -0.75 -5.75
C LEU A 62 -3.02 0.70 -6.25
N SER A 63 -1.86 1.35 -6.37
CA SER A 63 -1.75 2.71 -6.92
C SER A 63 -2.14 2.74 -8.40
N ILE A 64 -1.79 1.69 -9.15
CA ILE A 64 -2.21 1.51 -10.54
C ILE A 64 -3.71 1.22 -10.60
N LEU A 65 -4.20 0.25 -9.81
CA LEU A 65 -5.58 -0.22 -9.83
C LEU A 65 -6.58 0.86 -9.41
N LEU A 66 -6.29 1.57 -8.32
CA LEU A 66 -7.19 2.56 -7.73
C LEU A 66 -6.95 3.98 -8.27
N MET A 67 -5.91 4.17 -9.09
CA MET A 67 -5.43 5.48 -9.57
C MET A 67 -5.24 6.52 -8.44
N SER A 68 -5.05 6.06 -7.20
CA SER A 68 -5.00 6.88 -5.99
C SER A 68 -3.88 6.38 -5.08
N SER A 69 -2.83 7.18 -4.92
CA SER A 69 -1.72 6.86 -4.02
C SER A 69 -2.15 6.88 -2.55
N SER A 70 -3.06 7.78 -2.16
CA SER A 70 -3.55 7.86 -0.77
C SER A 70 -4.36 6.63 -0.39
N THR A 71 -5.28 6.20 -1.25
CA THR A 71 -6.11 5.02 -0.99
C THR A 71 -5.25 3.76 -1.08
N ALA A 72 -4.40 3.65 -2.10
CA ALA A 72 -3.47 2.52 -2.25
C ALA A 72 -2.55 2.33 -1.04
N PHE A 73 -1.99 3.42 -0.49
CA PHE A 73 -1.12 3.33 0.69
C PHE A 73 -1.86 2.79 1.92
N ARG A 74 -3.07 3.28 2.20
CA ARG A 74 -3.87 2.80 3.34
C ARG A 74 -4.14 1.30 3.25
N TRP A 75 -4.58 0.85 2.08
CA TRP A 75 -4.85 -0.57 1.85
C TRP A 75 -3.59 -1.41 1.86
N ALA A 76 -2.50 -0.94 1.25
CA ALA A 76 -1.22 -1.64 1.27
C ALA A 76 -0.68 -1.81 2.70
N VAL A 77 -0.76 -0.77 3.53
CA VAL A 77 -0.37 -0.83 4.95
C VAL A 77 -1.24 -1.85 5.69
N GLY A 78 -2.57 -1.79 5.58
CA GLY A 78 -3.42 -2.72 6.30
C GLY A 78 -3.27 -4.18 5.86
N ILE A 79 -3.10 -4.43 4.55
CA ILE A 79 -2.80 -5.79 4.03
C ILE A 79 -1.44 -6.27 4.58
N THR A 80 -0.42 -5.42 4.55
CA THR A 80 0.93 -5.77 5.04
C THR A 80 0.91 -6.06 6.54
N ILE A 81 0.22 -5.24 7.34
CA ILE A 81 0.06 -5.49 8.79
C ILE A 81 -0.61 -6.85 9.02
N PHE A 82 -1.66 -7.18 8.26
CA PHE A 82 -2.32 -8.48 8.39
C PHE A 82 -1.38 -9.64 8.04
N LEU A 83 -0.60 -9.51 6.96
CA LEU A 83 0.40 -10.52 6.56
C LEU A 83 1.48 -10.70 7.63
N GLU A 84 1.99 -9.61 8.20
CA GLU A 84 2.97 -9.67 9.30
C GLU A 84 2.41 -10.36 10.53
N LEU A 85 1.19 -10.00 10.96
CA LEU A 85 0.53 -10.70 12.06
C LEU A 85 0.40 -12.19 11.77
N ARG A 86 0.08 -12.57 10.52
CA ARG A 86 -0.03 -13.98 10.11
C ARG A 86 1.30 -14.71 10.22
N ILE A 87 2.41 -14.08 9.81
CA ILE A 87 3.77 -14.65 9.92
C ILE A 87 4.17 -14.82 11.39
N LEU A 88 3.84 -13.85 12.26
CA LEU A 88 4.12 -13.91 13.70
C LEU A 88 3.20 -14.89 14.47
N GLY A 89 2.30 -15.60 13.79
CA GLY A 89 1.33 -16.51 14.43
C GLY A 89 0.18 -15.81 15.16
N LEU A 90 0.11 -14.47 15.10
CA LEU A 90 -0.94 -13.66 15.70
C LEU A 90 -2.10 -13.40 14.73
N GLY A 91 -1.96 -13.73 13.45
CA GLY A 91 -2.95 -13.45 12.40
C GLY A 91 -4.13 -14.43 12.42
N SER A 92 -5.24 -14.02 13.02
CA SER A 92 -6.52 -14.73 12.99
C SER A 92 -7.50 -14.11 11.98
N ILE A 93 -8.56 -14.85 11.62
CA ILE A 93 -9.66 -14.31 10.78
C ILE A 93 -10.28 -13.07 11.45
N LEU A 94 -10.42 -13.10 12.78
CA LEU A 94 -10.93 -11.96 13.54
C LEU A 94 -10.06 -10.71 13.36
N ASN A 95 -8.73 -10.86 13.42
CA ASN A 95 -7.81 -9.75 13.20
C ASN A 95 -7.93 -9.18 11.78
N GLY A 96 -8.12 -10.06 10.79
CA GLY A 96 -8.40 -9.63 9.41
C GLY A 96 -9.69 -8.81 9.30
N ILE A 97 -10.78 -9.26 9.92
CA ILE A 97 -12.06 -8.54 9.94
C ILE A 97 -11.91 -7.18 10.64
N LEU A 98 -11.20 -7.12 11.77
CA LEU A 98 -10.98 -5.88 12.51
C LEU A 98 -10.15 -4.87 11.70
N ILE A 99 -9.08 -5.32 11.05
CA ILE A 99 -8.26 -4.47 10.17
C ILE A 99 -9.11 -3.96 8.99
N LEU A 100 -9.89 -4.83 8.35
CA LEU A 100 -10.78 -4.44 7.25
C LEU A 100 -11.82 -3.41 7.71
N GLY A 101 -12.46 -3.64 8.86
CA GLY A 101 -13.41 -2.70 9.45
C GLY A 101 -12.77 -1.33 9.69
N LEU A 102 -11.57 -1.30 10.29
CA LEU A 102 -10.82 -0.08 10.52
C LEU A 102 -10.50 0.66 9.22
N LEU A 103 -10.02 -0.05 8.19
CA LEU A 103 -9.69 0.54 6.89
C LEU A 103 -10.93 1.14 6.22
N VAL A 104 -12.06 0.42 6.23
CA VAL A 104 -13.32 0.89 5.63
C VAL A 104 -13.85 2.10 6.38
N SER A 105 -13.88 2.06 7.72
CA SER A 105 -14.30 3.20 8.55
C SER A 105 -13.42 4.42 8.30
N TRP A 106 -12.10 4.24 8.20
CA TRP A 106 -11.17 5.32 7.86
C TRP A 106 -11.51 5.91 6.48
N GLU A 107 -11.69 5.07 5.45
CA GLU A 107 -11.98 5.54 4.10
C GLU A 107 -13.25 6.39 4.08
N ILE A 108 -14.33 5.92 4.72
CA ILE A 108 -15.61 6.64 4.85
C ILE A 108 -15.42 7.98 5.57
N TYR A 109 -14.69 8.01 6.68
CA TYR A 109 -14.41 9.24 7.42
C TYR A 109 -13.65 10.27 6.58
N THR A 110 -12.64 9.82 5.84
CA THR A 110 -11.84 10.73 4.99
C THR A 110 -12.61 11.22 3.77
N TYR A 111 -13.56 10.44 3.25
CA TYR A 111 -14.46 10.89 2.21
C TYR A 111 -15.41 11.98 2.74
N LYS A 112 -16.01 11.75 3.91
CA LYS A 112 -16.94 12.70 4.53
C LYS A 112 -16.29 14.03 4.88
N SER A 113 -15.10 14.01 5.49
CA SER A 113 -14.36 15.23 5.85
C SER A 113 -14.00 16.08 4.63
N ARG A 114 -13.53 15.47 3.54
CA ARG A 114 -13.26 16.19 2.28
C ARG A 114 -14.52 16.84 1.70
N ALA A 115 -15.66 16.13 1.74
CA ALA A 115 -16.92 16.68 1.26
C ALA A 115 -17.37 17.91 2.08
N GLN A 116 -17.19 17.88 3.40
CA GLN A 116 -17.50 19.01 4.28
C GLN A 116 -16.60 20.22 4.02
N ASP A 117 -15.29 20.01 3.84
CA ASP A 117 -14.34 21.09 3.52
C ASP A 117 -14.71 21.81 2.21
N HIS A 118 -15.14 21.04 1.19
CA HIS A 118 -15.58 21.61 -0.08
C HIS A 118 -16.87 22.44 0.05
N ALA A 119 -17.84 21.98 0.84
CA ALA A 119 -19.08 22.71 1.10
C ALA A 119 -18.82 24.02 1.86
N PHE A 120 -17.95 24.01 2.87
CA PHE A 120 -17.59 25.20 3.64
C PHE A 120 -16.93 26.27 2.76
N ARG A 121 -16.01 25.87 1.87
CA ARG A 121 -15.35 26.80 0.93
C ARG A 121 -16.31 27.42 -0.10
N GLN A 122 -17.43 26.75 -0.41
CA GLN A 122 -18.44 27.28 -1.33
C GLN A 122 -19.46 28.20 -0.65
N ALA A 123 -19.69 28.04 0.66
CA ALA A 123 -20.62 28.87 1.43
C ALA A 123 -19.99 30.17 2.00
N GLY A 124 -18.66 30.29 1.96
CA GLY A 124 -17.91 31.48 2.38
C GLY A 124 -17.62 32.50 1.28
N HIS A 125 -18.24 32.34 0.11
CA HIS A 125 -18.17 33.27 -1.03
C HIS A 125 -19.56 33.76 -1.40
#